data_AF-A0A496A0G6-F1
#
_entry.id   AF-A0A496A0G6-F1
#
_cell.length_a   1.000
_cell.length_b   1.000
_cell.length_c   1.000
_cell.angle_alpha   90.00
_cell.angle_beta   90.00
_cell.angle_gamma   90.00
#
_symmetry.space_group_name_H-M   'P 1'
#
loop_
_entity.id
_entity.type
_entity.pdbx_description
1 polymer ?
#
loop_
_entity_poly.entity_id
_entity_poly.type
_entity_poly.pdbx_seq_one_letter_code
_entity_poly.pdbx_strand_id
1 'polypeptide(L)' 'MYYIGKTLELMGITCLGAALFFAFVNPFNYSESKVMGVEMGLLTLGILIFFVGRLIEKRQ' A
#
# COMPACT_ATOMS: atom_id res chain seq x y z
N MET A 1 -8.80 16.12 -11.95
CA MET A 1 -8.27 15.31 -10.83
C MET A 1 -8.49 13.80 -10.99
N TYR A 2 -9.30 13.33 -11.94
CA TYR A 2 -9.48 11.90 -12.24
C TYR A 2 -8.16 11.13 -12.34
N TYR A 3 -7.21 11.63 -13.15
CA TYR A 3 -5.88 11.01 -13.29
C TYR A 3 -5.09 10.96 -11.97
N ILE A 4 -5.18 12.00 -11.13
CA ILE A 4 -4.51 12.02 -9.81
C ILE A 4 -5.15 10.97 -8.89
N GLY A 5 -6.48 10.90 -8.85
CA GLY A 5 -7.21 9.89 -8.07
C GLY A 5 -6.86 8.46 -8.49
N LYS A 6 -6.83 8.19 -9.81
CA LYS A 6 -6.45 6.88 -10.35
C LYS A 6 -4.99 6.51 -10.08
N THR A 7 -4.07 7.46 -10.19
CA THR A 7 -2.66 7.23 -9.84
C THR A 7 -2.53 6.87 -8.36
N LEU A 8 -3.25 7.55 -7.47
CA LEU A 8 -3.25 7.23 -6.04
C LEU A 8 -3.88 5.86 -5.76
N GLU A 9 -5.02 5.51 -6.39
CA GLU A 9 -5.57 4.15 -6.29
C GLU A 9 -4.52 3.09 -6.66
N LEU A 10 -3.85 3.26 -7.80
CA LEU A 10 -2.81 2.34 -8.26
C LEU A 10 -1.65 2.25 -7.28
N MET A 11 -1.14 3.38 -6.78
CA MET A 11 -0.08 3.41 -5.77
C MET A 11 -0.47 2.65 -4.50
N GLY A 12 -1.72 2.80 -4.06
CA GLY A 12 -2.25 2.05 -2.93
C GLY A 12 -2.20 0.53 -3.17
N ILE A 13 -2.61 0.07 -4.35
CA ILE A 13 -2.52 -1.36 -4.73
C ILE A 13 -1.07 -1.85 -4.74
N THR A 14 -0.13 -1.04 -5.26
CA THR A 14 1.29 -1.41 -5.28
C THR A 14 1.85 -1.57 -3.87
N CYS A 15 1.47 -0.70 -2.93
CA CYS A 15 1.85 -0.83 -1.52
C CYS A 15 1.29 -2.11 -0.87
N LEU A 16 0.05 -2.50 -1.19
CA LEU A 16 -0.53 -3.77 -0.72
C LEU A 16 0.24 -4.98 -1.28
N GLY A 17 0.58 -4.95 -2.57
CA GLY A 17 1.41 -5.98 -3.20
C GLY A 17 2.80 -6.06 -2.56
N ALA A 18 3.41 -4.92 -2.25
CA ALA A 18 4.69 -4.87 -1.54
C ALA A 18 4.60 -5.49 -0.14
N ALA A 19 3.53 -5.21 0.62
CA ALA A 19 3.33 -5.81 1.94
C ALA A 19 3.32 -7.36 1.86
N LEU A 20 2.56 -7.90 0.91
CA LEU A 20 2.51 -9.34 0.67
C LEU A 20 3.87 -9.90 0.26
N PHE A 21 4.59 -9.22 -0.64
CA PHE A 21 5.92 -9.63 -1.07
C PHE A 21 6.90 -9.72 0.12
N PHE A 22 6.90 -8.73 1.01
CA PHE A 22 7.74 -8.75 2.21
C PHE A 22 7.36 -9.87 3.18
N ALA A 23 6.07 -10.16 3.35
CA ALA A 23 5.59 -11.25 4.19
C ALA A 23 6.03 -12.63 3.68
N PHE A 24 6.01 -12.85 2.36
CA PHE A 24 6.37 -14.15 1.77
C PHE A 24 7.85 -14.34 1.50
N VAL A 25 8.55 -13.30 1.05
CA VAL A 25 9.92 -13.41 0.55
C VAL A 25 10.97 -13.03 1.60
N ASN A 26 10.61 -12.17 2.56
CA ASN A 26 11.54 -11.58 3.54
C ASN A 26 12.94 -11.27 2.94
N PRO A 27 13.01 -10.42 1.89
CA PRO A 27 14.22 -10.26 1.09
C PRO A 27 15.43 -9.72 1.86
N PHE A 28 15.19 -9.09 3.01
CA PHE A 28 16.24 -8.51 3.87
C PHE A 28 16.57 -9.40 5.08
N ASN A 29 16.02 -10.60 5.13
CA ASN A 29 16.20 -11.56 6.23
C ASN A 29 15.94 -10.92 7.61
N TYR A 30 14.90 -10.08 7.69
CA TYR A 30 14.49 -9.41 8.91
C TYR A 30 13.94 -10.42 9.93
N SER A 31 14.02 -10.06 11.21
CA SER A 31 13.32 -10.80 12.26
C SER A 31 11.81 -10.76 12.03
N GLU A 32 11.08 -11.78 12.48
CA GLU A 32 9.63 -11.87 12.31
C GLU A 32 8.89 -10.60 12.78
N SER A 33 9.31 -10.05 13.93
CA SER A 33 8.77 -8.80 14.47
C SER A 33 8.94 -7.60 13.52
N LYS A 34 10.06 -7.53 12.79
CA LYS A 34 10.33 -6.47 11.82
C LYS A 34 9.56 -6.69 10.53
N VAL A 35 9.48 -7.93 10.03
CA VAL A 35 8.66 -8.28 8.85
C VAL A 35 7.21 -7.91 9.09
N MET A 36 6.65 -8.31 10.24
CA MET A 36 5.27 -8.00 10.62
C MET A 36 5.04 -6.48 10.74
N GLY A 37 6.01 -5.74 11.29
CA GLY A 37 5.94 -4.27 11.35
C GLY A 37 5.92 -3.62 9.96
N VAL A 38 6.79 -4.07 9.06
CA VAL A 38 6.86 -3.57 7.66
C VAL A 38 5.60 -3.93 6.89
N GLU A 39 5.11 -5.16 7.01
CA GLU A 39 3.87 -5.63 6.39
C GLU A 39 2.69 -4.77 6.85
N MET A 40 2.49 -4.64 8.16
CA MET A 40 1.39 -3.84 8.73
C MET A 40 1.47 -2.37 8.31
N GLY A 41 2.68 -1.81 8.26
CA GLY A 41 2.91 -0.44 7.79
C GLY A 41 2.52 -0.26 6.33
N LEU A 42 2.96 -1.16 5.45
CA LEU A 42 2.65 -1.12 4.02
C LEU A 42 1.17 -1.39 3.74
N LEU A 43 0.54 -2.32 4.47
CA LEU A 43 -0.90 -2.57 4.38
C LEU A 43 -1.71 -1.32 4.75
N THR A 44 -1.40 -0.72 5.90
CA THR A 44 -2.09 0.48 6.38
C THR A 44 -1.93 1.64 5.41
N LEU A 45 -0.70 1.88 4.94
CA LEU A 45 -0.40 2.94 3.99
C LEU A 45 -1.11 2.70 2.64
N GLY A 46 -1.06 1.47 2.12
CA GLY A 46 -1.71 1.09 0.86
C GLY A 46 -3.22 1.30 0.89
N ILE A 47 -3.88 0.87 1.96
CA ILE A 47 -5.32 1.10 2.19
C ILE A 47 -5.62 2.59 2.18
N LEU A 48 -4.86 3.39 2.93
CA LEU A 48 -5.12 4.82 3.09
C LEU A 48 -4.97 5.56 1.75
N ILE A 49 -3.87 5.33 1.02
CA ILE A 49 -3.61 5.94 -0.28
C ILE A 49 -4.70 5.54 -1.30
N PHE A 50 -5.09 4.26 -1.31
CA PHE A 50 -6.15 3.76 -2.20
C PHE A 50 -7.47 4.52 -1.99
N PHE A 51 -7.94 4.61 -0.74
CA PHE A 51 -9.20 5.28 -0.43
C PHE A 51 -9.14 6.80 -0.63
N VAL A 52 -8.00 7.44 -0.38
CA VAL A 52 -7.79 8.86 -0.71
C VAL A 52 -7.89 9.07 -2.23
N GLY A 53 -7.27 8.22 -3.03
CA GLY A 53 -7.40 8.24 -4.49
C GLY A 53 -8.85 8.16 -4.96
N ARG A 54 -9.61 7.20 -4.42
CA ARG A 54 -11.07 7.09 -4.68
C ARG A 54 -11.87 8.31 -4.28
N LEU A 55 -11.55 8.92 -3.14
CA LEU A 55 -12.26 10.08 -2.65
C LEU A 55 -12.02 11.30 -3.56
N ILE A 56 -10.78 11.48 -4.04
CA ILE A 56 -10.42 12.55 -4.97
C ILE A 56 -11.13 12.36 -6.31
N GLU A 57 -11.21 11.13 -6.82
CA GLU A 57 -11.92 10.82 -8.06
C GLU A 57 -13.42 11.12 -7.95
N LYS A 58 -14.08 10.71 -6.85
CA LYS A 58 -15.52 10.91 -6.63
C LYS A 58 -15.96 12.35 -6.36
N ARG A 59 -15.04 13.23 -5.99
CA ARG A 59 -15.33 14.66 -5.74
C ARG A 59 -15.29 15.51 -7.01
N GLN A 60 -15.09 14.89 -8.18
CA GLN A 60 -15.21 15.52 -9.50
C GLN A 60 -16.51 15.13 -10.17
#